data_AF-A0AAD9HHW6-F1
#
_entry.id   AF-A0AAD9HHW6-F1
#
_cell.length_a   1.000
_cell.length_b   1.000
_cell.length_c   1.000
_cell.angle_alpha   90.00
_cell.angle_beta   90.00
_cell.angle_gamma   90.00
#
_symmetry.space_group_name_H-M   'P 1'
#
loop_
_entity.id
_entity.type
_entity.pdbx_description
1 polymer ?
#
loop_
_entity_poly.entity_id
_entity_poly.type
_entity_poly.pdbx_seq_one_letter_code
_entity_poly.pdbx_strand_id
1 'polypeptide(L)'
;MAANAISLHSRTKEVLMRNGINPRTSQECALNELREWSPSTVENILAKVQRPCIGHCPLEDTRSDPDETFIKQRFGNWLPPAWARPPLEIVRQAVAEKKALCVNRRFQWKLCSSDYFAVSHVWGEGIRADYKGRGLTRQHLTRVFDALAITGAEWIWLDVLAVPNADPEGKNLTPEEKDLQVDVINTLPQIYEGATAVIVFDALVLQMHNASSVDVAVGLVCGAWISRVWTYQEIRLAKKAIVVTADQMYTWDDIVRDLRQLVDTDKSRHGGPPNLSKFYSLYLSMAILQYVGKVGLSLTDISFASATRQSTYEIDYARSLFALVNLPWNPEWTTSASGMQAIYQNRRQDASRLVAMYGAKRLKVSPRWAPSRLAGLEGTVHGDMIWEAEGLRGQWHKERIIKCTDLGVGRAQQAKRLSLGSHNSGLWCEVLIGADEEADTIDGFHRAISDGRAFLICRHQIADGVGFERGTASQTLVVETIRKKMDDEVDVLFATALRAVNGASKSERRSVLLRH
;
A
#
# COMPACT_ATOMS: atom_id res chain seq x y z
N MET A 1 -17.08 -18.65 -22.07
CA MET A 1 -17.09 -17.62 -21.01
C MET A 1 -15.71 -17.00 -20.77
N ALA A 2 -14.63 -17.79 -20.54
CA ALA A 2 -13.29 -17.24 -20.28
C ALA A 2 -12.72 -16.32 -21.39
N ALA A 3 -12.90 -16.65 -22.67
CA ALA A 3 -12.44 -15.81 -23.78
C ALA A 3 -13.14 -14.43 -23.83
N ASN A 4 -14.43 -14.36 -23.47
CA ASN A 4 -15.17 -13.10 -23.42
C ASN A 4 -14.74 -12.22 -22.23
N ALA A 5 -14.42 -12.82 -21.08
CA ALA A 5 -13.91 -12.10 -19.92
C ALA A 5 -12.51 -11.50 -20.16
N ILE A 6 -11.61 -12.27 -20.80
CA ILE A 6 -10.29 -11.76 -21.22
C ILE A 6 -10.43 -10.58 -22.19
N SER A 7 -11.37 -10.68 -23.13
CA SER A 7 -11.68 -9.58 -24.06
C SER A 7 -12.22 -8.33 -23.36
N LEU A 8 -13.05 -8.50 -22.33
CA LEU A 8 -13.60 -7.39 -21.56
C LEU A 8 -12.51 -6.64 -20.78
N HIS A 9 -11.68 -7.35 -20.02
CA HIS A 9 -10.62 -6.74 -19.21
C HIS A 9 -9.60 -5.98 -20.07
N SER A 10 -9.23 -6.54 -21.24
CA SER A 10 -8.34 -5.87 -22.18
C SER A 10 -8.92 -4.54 -22.66
N ARG A 11 -10.21 -4.51 -23.00
CA ARG A 11 -10.88 -3.28 -23.46
C ARG A 11 -11.02 -2.24 -22.35
N THR A 12 -11.35 -2.65 -21.12
CA THR A 12 -11.42 -1.74 -19.97
C THR A 12 -10.05 -1.13 -19.68
N LYS A 13 -8.98 -1.93 -19.72
CA LYS A 13 -7.59 -1.45 -19.60
C LYS A 13 -7.26 -0.43 -20.69
N GLU A 14 -7.62 -0.70 -21.95
CA GLU A 14 -7.39 0.23 -23.07
C GLU A 14 -8.10 1.57 -22.86
N VAL A 15 -9.34 1.55 -22.37
CA VAL A 15 -10.10 2.78 -22.01
C VAL A 15 -9.37 3.58 -20.94
N LEU A 16 -8.91 2.93 -19.87
CA LEU A 16 -8.16 3.58 -18.79
C LEU A 16 -6.86 4.21 -19.32
N MET A 17 -6.09 3.48 -20.13
CA MET A 17 -4.83 3.96 -20.70
C MET A 17 -5.05 5.13 -21.67
N ARG A 18 -6.10 5.08 -22.50
CA ARG A 18 -6.48 6.20 -23.39
C ARG A 18 -6.86 7.46 -22.61
N ASN A 19 -7.36 7.29 -21.40
CA ASN A 19 -7.66 8.36 -20.46
C ASN A 19 -6.47 8.66 -19.53
N GLY A 20 -5.23 8.33 -19.92
CA GLY A 20 -4.02 8.78 -19.25
C GLY A 20 -3.67 8.04 -17.96
N ILE A 21 -4.39 6.97 -17.60
CA ILE A 21 -4.03 6.14 -16.46
C ILE A 21 -2.84 5.27 -16.84
N ASN A 22 -1.85 5.16 -15.95
CA ASN A 22 -0.63 4.42 -16.26
C ASN A 22 -0.94 2.91 -16.53
N PRO A 23 -0.10 2.19 -17.30
CA PRO A 23 -0.40 0.82 -17.72
C PRO A 23 -0.58 -0.18 -16.57
N ARG A 24 0.14 0.04 -15.45
CA ARG A 24 0.07 -0.85 -14.28
C ARG A 24 -1.25 -0.67 -13.55
N THR A 25 -1.59 0.57 -13.16
CA THR A 25 -2.87 0.89 -12.53
C THR A 25 -4.04 0.51 -13.43
N SER A 26 -3.94 0.76 -14.73
CA SER A 26 -4.97 0.34 -15.70
C SER A 26 -5.19 -1.17 -15.70
N GLN A 27 -4.12 -1.96 -15.60
CA GLN A 27 -4.19 -3.41 -15.52
C GLN A 27 -4.79 -3.88 -14.19
N GLU A 28 -4.34 -3.30 -13.07
CA GLU A 28 -4.80 -3.64 -11.72
C GLU A 28 -6.30 -3.33 -11.57
N CYS A 29 -6.74 -2.11 -11.88
CA CYS A 29 -8.15 -1.72 -11.80
C CYS A 29 -9.04 -2.56 -12.71
N ALA A 30 -8.60 -2.84 -13.95
CA ALA A 30 -9.40 -3.64 -14.89
C ALA A 30 -9.56 -5.11 -14.45
N LEU A 31 -8.64 -5.65 -13.64
CA LEU A 31 -8.71 -7.03 -13.13
C LEU A 31 -9.45 -7.12 -11.78
N ASN A 32 -9.46 -6.04 -11.01
CA ASN A 32 -9.93 -6.03 -9.62
C ASN A 32 -11.24 -5.23 -9.46
N GLU A 33 -11.16 -3.91 -9.35
CA GLU A 33 -12.31 -3.04 -9.03
C GLU A 33 -13.30 -2.90 -10.19
N LEU A 34 -12.80 -2.89 -11.43
CA LEU A 34 -13.57 -2.64 -12.65
C LEU A 34 -13.77 -3.88 -13.51
N ARG A 35 -13.50 -5.07 -12.94
CA ARG A 35 -13.54 -6.37 -13.63
C ARG A 35 -14.84 -6.62 -14.38
N GLU A 36 -15.97 -6.40 -13.72
CA GLU A 36 -17.32 -6.66 -14.24
C GLU A 36 -17.96 -5.41 -14.85
N TRP A 37 -17.17 -4.36 -15.14
CA TRP A 37 -17.65 -3.10 -15.70
C TRP A 37 -17.54 -3.08 -17.21
N SER A 38 -18.55 -2.49 -17.87
CA SER A 38 -18.48 -2.29 -19.31
C SER A 38 -17.51 -1.14 -19.65
N PRO A 39 -16.72 -1.25 -20.74
CA PRO A 39 -15.81 -0.18 -21.15
C PRO A 39 -16.50 1.16 -21.37
N SER A 40 -17.73 1.14 -21.93
CA SER A 40 -18.55 2.34 -22.11
C SER A 40 -18.95 3.01 -20.79
N THR A 41 -19.21 2.23 -19.74
CA THR A 41 -19.49 2.81 -18.41
C THR A 41 -18.26 3.50 -17.87
N VAL A 42 -17.09 2.85 -17.96
CA VAL A 42 -15.82 3.44 -17.49
C VAL A 42 -15.48 4.70 -18.28
N GLU A 43 -15.62 4.69 -19.61
CA GLU A 43 -15.41 5.86 -20.46
C GLU A 43 -16.34 7.03 -20.07
N ASN A 44 -17.63 6.77 -19.82
CA ASN A 44 -18.58 7.80 -19.40
C ASN A 44 -18.21 8.45 -18.06
N ILE A 45 -17.61 7.69 -17.14
CA ILE A 45 -17.13 8.20 -15.85
C ILE A 45 -15.89 9.07 -16.08
N LEU A 46 -14.92 8.57 -16.86
CA LEU A 46 -13.68 9.30 -17.13
C LEU A 46 -13.90 10.54 -17.99
N ALA A 47 -14.97 10.59 -18.80
CA ALA A 47 -15.38 11.78 -19.53
C ALA A 47 -15.77 12.96 -18.62
N LYS A 48 -16.01 12.71 -17.32
CA LYS A 48 -16.23 13.75 -16.32
C LYS A 48 -14.94 14.45 -15.89
N VAL A 49 -13.77 13.87 -16.19
CA VAL A 49 -12.46 14.48 -15.95
C VAL A 49 -12.20 15.51 -17.04
N GLN A 50 -12.32 16.80 -16.71
CA GLN A 50 -12.09 17.89 -17.65
C GLN A 50 -10.69 18.47 -17.44
N ARG A 51 -9.85 18.37 -18.47
CA ARG A 51 -8.45 18.82 -18.39
C ARG A 51 -7.90 19.27 -19.74
N PRO A 52 -6.91 20.19 -19.75
CA PRO A 52 -6.31 20.69 -20.99
C PRO A 52 -5.67 19.61 -21.86
N CYS A 53 -4.99 18.64 -21.23
CA CYS A 53 -4.34 17.52 -21.91
C CYS A 53 -4.19 16.31 -20.98
N ILE A 54 -3.94 15.13 -21.55
CA ILE A 54 -3.59 13.93 -20.80
C ILE A 54 -2.29 14.19 -20.02
N GLY A 55 -2.28 13.82 -18.73
CA GLY A 55 -1.15 14.04 -17.83
C GLY A 55 -1.13 15.42 -17.18
N HIS A 56 -2.08 16.31 -17.49
CA HIS A 56 -2.20 17.58 -16.76
C HIS A 56 -2.46 17.32 -15.26
N CYS A 57 -1.61 17.90 -14.42
CA CYS A 57 -1.75 17.91 -12.98
C CYS A 57 -2.14 19.33 -12.52
N PRO A 58 -3.33 19.54 -11.93
CA PRO A 58 -3.79 20.88 -11.54
C PRO A 58 -2.97 21.47 -10.38
N LEU A 59 -2.18 20.63 -9.72
CA LEU A 59 -1.34 20.98 -8.58
C LEU A 59 0.13 21.21 -8.98
N GLU A 60 0.52 21.00 -10.24
CA GLU A 60 1.90 21.23 -10.67
C GLU A 60 2.20 22.73 -10.82
N ASP A 61 3.37 23.18 -10.34
CA ASP A 61 3.84 24.55 -10.58
C ASP A 61 4.83 24.57 -11.75
N THR A 62 4.33 24.82 -12.95
CA THR A 62 5.13 24.85 -14.18
C THR A 62 5.87 26.16 -14.42
N ARG A 63 5.87 27.09 -13.46
CA ARG A 63 6.54 28.40 -13.60
C ARG A 63 8.02 28.29 -13.22
N SER A 64 8.84 29.11 -13.86
CA SER A 64 10.26 29.26 -13.53
C SER A 64 10.43 29.67 -12.07
N ASP A 65 11.46 29.12 -11.41
CA ASP A 65 11.85 29.46 -10.05
C ASP A 65 11.94 30.99 -9.88
N PRO A 66 11.29 31.57 -8.85
CA PRO A 66 11.43 33.00 -8.59
C PRO A 66 12.89 33.32 -8.25
N ASP A 67 13.50 34.24 -8.99
CA ASP A 67 14.87 34.71 -8.74
C ASP A 67 14.90 35.61 -7.50
N GLU A 68 15.05 34.98 -6.33
CA GLU A 68 15.17 35.69 -5.07
C GLU A 68 16.37 36.65 -5.02
N THR A 69 17.42 36.38 -5.81
CA THR A 69 18.61 37.24 -5.87
C THR A 69 18.24 38.57 -6.49
N PHE A 70 17.53 38.53 -7.61
CA PHE A 70 17.00 39.72 -8.28
C PHE A 70 15.98 40.46 -7.39
N ILE A 71 15.08 39.75 -6.73
CA ILE A 71 14.07 40.36 -5.84
C ILE A 71 14.73 41.04 -4.64
N LYS A 72 15.70 40.39 -3.97
CA LYS A 72 16.44 40.98 -2.84
C LYS A 72 17.29 42.16 -3.27
N GLN A 73 17.96 42.09 -4.42
CA GLN A 73 18.77 43.19 -4.95
C GLN A 73 17.92 44.42 -5.31
N ARG A 74 16.71 44.22 -5.84
CA ARG A 74 15.87 45.31 -6.37
C ARG A 74 14.90 45.91 -5.35
N PHE A 75 14.42 45.12 -4.39
CA PHE A 75 13.38 45.53 -3.45
C PHE A 75 13.75 45.35 -1.97
N GLY A 76 14.98 44.90 -1.66
CA GLY A 76 15.45 44.66 -0.30
C GLY A 76 14.61 43.63 0.47
N ASN A 77 14.67 43.68 1.80
CA ASN A 77 13.89 42.80 2.69
C ASN A 77 12.42 43.23 2.87
N TRP A 78 11.93 44.20 2.09
CA TRP A 78 10.56 44.74 2.23
C TRP A 78 9.50 43.81 1.65
N LEU A 79 9.84 43.00 0.65
CA LEU A 79 8.94 41.99 0.12
C LEU A 79 9.07 40.69 0.92
N PRO A 80 7.95 40.06 1.29
CA PRO A 80 8.02 38.78 1.97
C PRO A 80 8.59 37.69 1.03
N PRO A 81 9.21 36.63 1.58
CA PRO A 81 9.86 35.61 0.77
C PRO A 81 8.90 34.97 -0.24
N ALA A 82 9.39 34.64 -1.43
CA ALA A 82 8.58 33.97 -2.44
C ALA A 82 8.12 32.57 -1.98
N TRP A 83 8.81 32.02 -0.98
CA TRP A 83 8.59 30.70 -0.42
C TRP A 83 7.91 30.77 0.95
N ALA A 84 7.06 29.78 1.22
CA ALA A 84 6.49 29.50 2.51
C ALA A 84 7.24 28.32 3.13
N ARG A 85 7.98 28.60 4.22
CA ARG A 85 8.60 27.62 5.10
C ARG A 85 8.42 28.09 6.55
N PRO A 86 8.02 27.20 7.48
CA PRO A 86 7.92 27.60 8.87
C PRO A 86 9.32 27.79 9.48
N PRO A 87 9.48 28.72 10.44
CA PRO A 87 10.66 28.76 11.29
C PRO A 87 10.84 27.43 12.05
N LEU A 88 12.07 26.93 12.10
CA LEU A 88 12.38 25.63 12.73
C LEU A 88 11.96 25.57 14.21
N GLU A 89 12.03 26.70 14.91
CA GLU A 89 11.62 26.78 16.31
C GLU A 89 10.13 26.50 16.51
N ILE A 90 9.29 26.95 15.59
CA ILE A 90 7.85 26.68 15.64
C ILE A 90 7.59 25.19 15.35
N VAL A 91 8.39 24.55 14.49
CA VAL A 91 8.31 23.10 14.24
C VAL A 91 8.65 22.32 15.52
N ARG A 92 9.72 22.70 16.24
CA ARG A 92 10.06 22.09 17.54
C ARG A 92 8.96 22.26 18.57
N GLN A 93 8.38 23.46 18.64
CA GLN A 93 7.27 23.74 19.53
C GLN A 93 6.04 22.88 19.18
N ALA A 94 5.73 22.73 17.89
CA ALA A 94 4.63 21.87 17.44
C ALA A 94 4.81 20.42 17.90
N VAL A 95 6.02 19.88 17.76
CA VAL A 95 6.39 18.53 18.24
C VAL A 95 6.25 18.42 19.76
N ALA A 96 6.85 19.35 20.51
CA ALA A 96 6.84 19.33 21.97
C ALA A 96 5.41 19.39 22.54
N GLU A 97 4.54 20.20 21.90
CA GLU A 97 3.14 20.35 22.29
C GLU A 97 2.20 19.32 21.63
N LYS A 98 2.71 18.48 20.72
CA LYS A 98 1.92 17.55 19.89
C LYS A 98 0.74 18.23 19.18
N LYS A 99 0.98 19.41 18.62
CA LYS A 99 0.00 20.22 17.87
C LYS A 99 0.33 20.24 16.38
N ALA A 100 -0.68 20.42 15.55
CA ALA A 100 -0.48 20.62 14.12
C ALA A 100 0.07 22.02 13.85
N LEU A 101 1.16 22.12 13.09
CA LEU A 101 1.67 23.37 12.55
C LEU A 101 0.94 23.70 11.25
N CYS A 102 -0.05 24.57 11.34
CA CYS A 102 -0.90 24.94 10.23
C CYS A 102 -0.48 26.25 9.57
N VAL A 103 -0.82 26.39 8.29
CA VAL A 103 -0.69 27.60 7.50
C VAL A 103 -2.06 28.08 7.04
N ASN A 104 -2.26 29.39 6.90
CA ASN A 104 -3.45 29.96 6.28
C ASN A 104 -3.16 30.56 4.90
N ARG A 105 -4.20 31.00 4.19
CA ARG A 105 -4.09 31.62 2.85
C ARG A 105 -3.22 32.88 2.82
N ARG A 106 -3.00 33.52 3.97
CA ARG A 106 -2.12 34.69 4.12
C ARG A 106 -0.67 34.31 4.49
N PHE A 107 -0.33 33.02 4.45
CA PHE A 107 0.98 32.46 4.79
C PHE A 107 1.39 32.70 6.25
N GLN A 108 0.41 32.80 7.15
CA GLN A 108 0.64 32.89 8.58
C GLN A 108 0.65 31.48 9.18
N TRP A 109 1.42 31.30 10.25
CA TRP A 109 1.60 30.02 10.93
C TRP A 109 0.85 30.01 12.26
N LYS A 110 0.26 28.86 12.62
CA LYS A 110 -0.43 28.67 13.89
C LYS A 110 -0.30 27.23 14.36
N LEU A 111 -0.08 27.04 15.66
CA LEU A 111 -0.21 25.73 16.30
C LEU A 111 -1.69 25.48 16.60
N CYS A 112 -2.23 24.40 16.04
CA CYS A 112 -3.62 24.02 16.16
C CYS A 112 -3.75 22.67 16.86
N SER A 113 -4.59 22.62 17.89
CA SER A 113 -5.06 21.35 18.48
C SER A 113 -6.36 20.86 17.81
N SER A 114 -7.12 21.77 17.22
CA SER A 114 -8.39 21.55 16.52
C SER A 114 -8.61 22.66 15.48
N ASP A 115 -9.71 22.58 14.73
CA ASP A 115 -10.17 23.63 13.81
C ASP A 115 -9.21 23.90 12.64
N TYR A 116 -8.67 22.82 12.09
CA TYR A 116 -7.85 22.82 10.89
C TYR A 116 -8.17 21.60 10.03
N PHE A 117 -7.79 21.67 8.77
CA PHE A 117 -7.89 20.56 7.83
C PHE A 117 -6.50 20.01 7.53
N ALA A 118 -6.30 18.70 7.55
CA ALA A 118 -5.05 18.11 7.08
C ALA A 118 -5.22 17.70 5.61
N VAL A 119 -4.23 17.99 4.77
CA VAL A 119 -4.30 17.71 3.33
C VAL A 119 -3.43 16.51 3.01
N SER A 120 -4.09 15.40 2.66
CA SER A 120 -3.48 14.13 2.26
C SER A 120 -3.30 14.13 0.75
N HIS A 121 -2.05 14.07 0.26
CA HIS A 121 -1.73 14.29 -1.15
C HIS A 121 -0.56 13.44 -1.65
N VAL A 122 -0.31 13.49 -2.96
CA VAL A 122 0.84 12.83 -3.59
C VAL A 122 1.91 13.84 -3.96
N TRP A 123 3.12 13.67 -3.43
CA TRP A 123 4.24 14.57 -3.73
C TRP A 123 4.60 14.59 -5.23
N GLY A 124 4.44 13.44 -5.90
CA GLY A 124 4.63 13.32 -7.34
C GLY A 124 3.55 14.02 -8.18
N GLU A 125 2.46 14.46 -7.57
CA GLU A 125 1.39 15.24 -8.19
C GLU A 125 1.55 16.73 -7.88
N GLY A 126 2.78 17.24 -7.82
CA GLY A 126 3.06 18.68 -7.80
C GLY A 126 3.26 19.30 -6.42
N ILE A 127 2.53 18.89 -5.38
CA ILE A 127 2.72 19.45 -4.02
C ILE A 127 3.99 18.83 -3.39
N ARG A 128 5.14 19.44 -3.69
CA ARG A 128 6.45 18.97 -3.23
C ARG A 128 7.31 20.15 -2.82
N ALA A 129 8.07 19.98 -1.74
CA ALA A 129 9.05 20.97 -1.34
C ALA A 129 10.15 21.08 -2.40
N ASP A 130 10.66 22.29 -2.54
CA ASP A 130 11.82 22.55 -3.37
C ASP A 130 13.03 21.69 -2.96
N TYR A 131 13.86 21.32 -3.94
CA TYR A 131 15.03 20.48 -3.75
C TYR A 131 16.11 21.12 -2.85
N LYS A 132 16.12 22.45 -2.70
CA LYS A 132 16.98 23.17 -1.75
C LYS A 132 16.34 23.30 -0.36
N GLY A 133 15.19 22.65 -0.14
CA GLY A 133 14.45 22.70 1.12
C GLY A 133 13.75 24.05 1.38
N ARG A 134 13.56 24.92 0.38
CA ARG A 134 12.97 26.26 0.61
C ARG A 134 11.48 26.25 1.00
N GLY A 135 10.81 25.09 0.92
CA GLY A 135 9.38 24.93 1.18
C GLY A 135 8.57 24.95 -0.11
N LEU A 136 7.35 25.50 -0.07
CA LEU A 136 6.49 25.68 -1.25
C LEU A 136 6.48 27.15 -1.69
N THR A 137 6.30 27.41 -2.99
CA THR A 137 6.07 28.80 -3.43
C THR A 137 4.72 29.29 -2.89
N ARG A 138 4.63 30.58 -2.54
CA ARG A 138 3.38 31.19 -2.09
C ARG A 138 2.27 31.07 -3.12
N GLN A 139 2.63 31.13 -4.40
CA GLN A 139 1.69 30.95 -5.49
C GLN A 139 1.15 29.51 -5.54
N HIS A 140 2.01 28.51 -5.39
CA HIS A 140 1.60 27.11 -5.30
C HIS A 140 0.64 26.92 -4.12
N LEU A 141 1.01 27.41 -2.93
CA LEU A 141 0.14 27.32 -1.76
C LEU A 141 -1.19 28.06 -1.96
N THR A 142 -1.22 29.17 -2.71
CA THR A 142 -2.47 29.84 -3.10
C THR A 142 -3.36 28.93 -3.95
N ARG A 143 -2.80 28.20 -4.93
CA ARG A 143 -3.56 27.23 -5.74
C ARG A 143 -4.14 26.11 -4.88
N VAL A 144 -3.39 25.62 -3.89
CA VAL A 144 -3.91 24.64 -2.92
C VAL A 144 -5.13 25.23 -2.20
N PHE A 145 -5.04 26.46 -1.67
CA PHE A 145 -6.19 27.12 -1.05
C PHE A 145 -7.35 27.40 -2.02
N ASP A 146 -7.08 27.65 -3.30
CA ASP A 146 -8.12 27.82 -4.33
C ASP A 146 -8.90 26.52 -4.55
N ALA A 147 -8.18 25.41 -4.70
CA ALA A 147 -8.80 24.09 -4.81
C ALA A 147 -9.55 23.69 -3.53
N LEU A 148 -9.14 24.19 -2.36
CA LEU A 148 -9.79 23.94 -1.08
C LEU A 148 -10.91 24.93 -0.75
N ALA A 149 -11.18 25.94 -1.58
CA ALA A 149 -12.11 27.02 -1.24
C ALA A 149 -13.51 26.50 -0.87
N ILE A 150 -13.98 25.44 -1.54
CA ILE A 150 -15.28 24.80 -1.28
C ILE A 150 -15.38 24.19 0.14
N THR A 151 -14.25 23.87 0.77
CA THR A 151 -14.22 23.28 2.12
C THR A 151 -14.38 24.32 3.22
N GLY A 152 -14.16 25.61 2.93
CA GLY A 152 -14.12 26.68 3.93
C GLY A 152 -12.89 26.60 4.85
N ALA A 153 -11.86 25.82 4.50
CA ALA A 153 -10.66 25.68 5.31
C ALA A 153 -9.88 27.00 5.45
N GLU A 154 -9.83 27.55 6.67
CA GLU A 154 -8.98 28.71 6.98
C GLU A 154 -7.53 28.28 7.26
N TRP A 155 -7.38 27.20 8.03
CA TRP A 155 -6.10 26.64 8.46
C TRP A 155 -5.93 25.24 7.89
N ILE A 156 -4.81 25.02 7.20
CA ILE A 156 -4.45 23.71 6.67
C ILE A 156 -3.12 23.22 7.23
N TRP A 157 -3.03 21.92 7.46
CA TRP A 157 -1.79 21.21 7.71
C TRP A 157 -1.35 20.48 6.44
N LEU A 158 -0.07 20.61 6.10
CA LEU A 158 0.59 20.02 4.94
C LEU A 158 1.92 19.42 5.40
N ASP A 159 2.10 18.12 5.21
CA ASP A 159 3.32 17.39 5.60
C ASP A 159 4.57 18.02 4.96
N VAL A 160 4.49 18.41 3.69
CA VAL A 160 5.57 19.06 2.93
C VAL A 160 6.07 20.37 3.55
N LEU A 161 5.27 21.03 4.39
CA LEU A 161 5.68 22.25 5.11
C LEU A 161 6.11 21.94 6.55
N ALA A 162 5.46 20.96 7.20
CA ALA A 162 5.65 20.65 8.60
C ALA A 162 6.79 19.64 8.87
N VAL A 163 7.09 18.76 7.91
CA VAL A 163 8.13 17.74 8.00
C VAL A 163 9.40 18.31 7.35
N PRO A 164 10.54 18.37 8.07
CA PRO A 164 11.83 18.72 7.46
C PRO A 164 12.11 17.81 6.26
N ASN A 165 12.26 18.41 5.08
CA ASN A 165 12.37 17.66 3.82
C ASN A 165 13.82 17.34 3.48
N ALA A 166 14.11 16.04 3.45
CA ALA A 166 15.33 15.52 2.87
C ALA A 166 15.29 15.61 1.34
N ASP A 167 16.40 15.98 0.71
CA ASP A 167 16.66 15.64 -0.68
C ASP A 167 16.69 14.10 -0.83
N PRO A 168 16.61 13.55 -2.05
CA PRO A 168 16.59 12.09 -2.23
C PRO A 168 17.78 11.35 -1.60
N GLU A 169 18.90 12.05 -1.37
CA GLU A 169 20.12 11.52 -0.75
C GLU A 169 20.19 11.78 0.76
N GLY A 170 19.24 12.50 1.36
CA GLY A 170 19.22 12.86 2.78
C GLY A 170 20.41 13.72 3.25
N LYS A 171 21.04 14.45 2.33
CA LYS A 171 22.26 15.23 2.56
C LYS A 171 21.98 16.69 2.90
N ASN A 172 20.80 17.20 2.54
CA ASN A 172 20.44 18.60 2.79
C ASN A 172 19.92 18.88 4.22
N LEU A 173 19.71 17.86 5.06
CA LEU A 173 19.28 18.01 6.45
C LEU A 173 20.46 17.88 7.42
N THR A 174 20.51 18.76 8.41
CA THR A 174 21.44 18.61 9.54
C THR A 174 21.04 17.40 10.41
N PRO A 175 21.94 16.86 11.25
CA PRO A 175 21.60 15.79 12.20
C PRO A 175 20.38 16.15 13.06
N GLU A 176 20.30 17.39 13.54
CA GLU A 176 19.20 17.89 14.37
C GLU A 176 17.87 17.95 13.59
N GLU A 177 17.92 18.28 12.29
CA GLU A 177 16.71 18.26 11.43
C GLU A 177 16.25 16.83 11.13
N LYS A 178 17.16 15.84 11.10
CA LYS A 178 16.81 14.43 10.95
C LYS A 178 16.11 13.89 12.20
N ASP A 179 16.61 14.24 13.38
CA ASP A 179 15.96 13.89 14.65
C ASP A 179 14.57 14.53 14.72
N LEU A 180 14.48 15.82 14.39
CA LEU A 180 13.21 16.52 14.35
C LEU A 180 12.24 15.93 13.31
N GLN A 181 12.73 15.45 12.17
CA GLN A 181 11.89 14.75 11.18
C GLN A 181 11.25 13.51 11.80
N VAL A 182 12.03 12.71 12.54
CA VAL A 182 11.51 11.52 13.23
C VAL A 182 10.48 11.92 14.29
N ASP A 183 10.75 12.97 15.05
CA ASP A 183 9.81 13.44 16.06
C ASP A 183 8.49 13.92 15.44
N VAL A 184 8.54 14.67 14.31
CA VAL A 184 7.34 15.08 13.57
C VAL A 184 6.57 13.85 13.07
N ILE A 185 7.23 12.85 12.51
CA ILE A 185 6.59 11.59 12.06
C ILE A 185 5.84 10.93 13.22
N ASN A 186 6.44 10.92 14.42
CA ASN A 186 5.82 10.37 15.62
C ASN A 186 4.62 11.17 16.13
N THR A 187 4.39 12.39 15.64
CA THR A 187 3.19 13.21 15.94
C THR A 187 2.06 13.11 14.92
N LEU A 188 2.28 12.42 13.79
CA LEU A 188 1.26 12.26 12.75
C LEU A 188 -0.08 11.68 13.26
N PRO A 189 -0.11 10.71 14.21
CA PRO A 189 -1.38 10.23 14.76
C PRO A 189 -2.24 11.35 15.33
N GLN A 190 -1.66 12.23 16.14
CA GLN A 190 -2.37 13.33 16.79
C GLN A 190 -2.82 14.39 15.78
N ILE A 191 -2.04 14.59 14.72
CA ILE A 191 -2.37 15.53 13.65
C ILE A 191 -3.60 15.05 12.86
N TYR A 192 -3.58 13.81 12.35
CA TYR A 192 -4.72 13.33 11.56
C TYR A 192 -5.98 13.11 12.41
N GLU A 193 -5.82 12.71 13.67
CA GLU A 193 -6.95 12.52 14.59
C GLU A 193 -7.55 13.84 15.11
N GLY A 194 -6.72 14.89 15.23
CA GLY A 194 -7.12 16.23 15.71
C GLY A 194 -7.69 17.15 14.62
N ALA A 195 -7.50 16.81 13.35
CA ALA A 195 -8.05 17.57 12.24
C ALA A 195 -9.59 17.52 12.20
N THR A 196 -10.22 18.63 11.80
CA THR A 196 -11.65 18.71 11.51
C THR A 196 -12.04 17.71 10.43
N ALA A 197 -11.21 17.58 9.40
CA ALA A 197 -11.24 16.51 8.42
C ALA A 197 -9.88 16.38 7.73
N VAL A 198 -9.61 15.19 7.20
CA VAL A 198 -8.54 14.96 6.23
C VAL A 198 -9.11 15.15 4.83
N ILE A 199 -8.49 16.01 4.04
CA ILE A 199 -8.87 16.27 2.67
C ILE A 199 -8.01 15.40 1.76
N VAL A 200 -8.65 14.53 0.99
CA VAL A 200 -8.02 13.69 -0.02
C VAL A 200 -7.82 14.52 -1.29
N PHE A 201 -6.56 14.76 -1.60
CA PHE A 201 -6.11 15.47 -2.80
C PHE A 201 -5.48 14.48 -3.77
N ASP A 202 -6.27 14.10 -4.77
CA ASP A 202 -5.86 13.28 -5.90
C ASP A 202 -6.02 14.10 -7.19
N ALA A 203 -4.95 14.19 -7.98
CA ALA A 203 -4.93 15.04 -9.17
C ALA A 203 -5.98 14.66 -10.21
N LEU A 204 -6.35 13.38 -10.34
CA LEU A 204 -7.38 12.94 -11.28
C LEU A 204 -8.76 13.38 -10.81
N VAL A 205 -9.06 13.15 -9.52
CA VAL A 205 -10.37 13.42 -8.92
C VAL A 205 -10.66 14.93 -8.81
N LEU A 206 -9.63 15.75 -8.55
CA LEU A 206 -9.76 17.21 -8.54
C LEU A 206 -10.26 17.81 -9.85
N GLN A 207 -10.15 17.07 -10.96
CA GLN A 207 -10.57 17.50 -12.30
C GLN A 207 -11.94 16.92 -12.70
N MET A 208 -12.61 16.20 -11.81
CA MET A 208 -13.92 15.63 -12.07
C MET A 208 -15.02 16.69 -11.87
N HIS A 209 -15.96 16.77 -12.82
CA HIS A 209 -17.13 17.63 -12.76
C HIS A 209 -18.41 16.83 -12.75
N ASN A 210 -19.45 17.30 -12.04
CA ASN A 210 -20.76 16.65 -11.97
C ASN A 210 -20.65 15.14 -11.66
N ALA A 211 -19.70 14.80 -10.81
CA ALA A 211 -19.47 13.42 -10.38
C ALA A 211 -20.61 12.94 -9.47
N SER A 212 -20.71 11.63 -9.30
CA SER A 212 -21.43 10.99 -8.20
C SER A 212 -20.42 10.35 -7.26
N SER A 213 -20.86 9.92 -6.09
CA SER A 213 -20.04 9.14 -5.14
C SER A 213 -19.33 7.94 -5.80
N VAL A 214 -20.01 7.27 -6.74
CA VAL A 214 -19.45 6.13 -7.49
C VAL A 214 -18.37 6.58 -8.46
N ASP A 215 -18.61 7.67 -9.18
CA ASP A 215 -17.64 8.21 -10.13
C ASP A 215 -16.35 8.62 -9.41
N VAL A 216 -16.49 9.28 -8.25
CA VAL A 216 -15.36 9.65 -7.39
C VAL A 216 -14.58 8.42 -6.93
N ALA A 217 -15.27 7.36 -6.51
CA ALA A 217 -14.59 6.12 -6.12
C ALA A 217 -13.82 5.48 -7.29
N VAL A 218 -14.40 5.48 -8.49
CA VAL A 218 -13.71 5.02 -9.72
C VAL A 218 -12.50 5.89 -10.01
N GLY A 219 -12.63 7.22 -9.89
CA GLY A 219 -11.52 8.16 -10.03
C GLY A 219 -10.39 7.86 -9.04
N LEU A 220 -10.71 7.67 -7.76
CA LEU A 220 -9.73 7.37 -6.72
C LEU A 220 -8.96 6.08 -6.96
N VAL A 221 -9.62 4.99 -7.39
CA VAL A 221 -8.89 3.72 -7.68
C VAL A 221 -7.97 3.84 -8.89
N CYS A 222 -8.28 4.76 -9.80
CA CYS A 222 -7.43 5.06 -10.96
C CYS A 222 -6.34 6.10 -10.64
N GLY A 223 -6.47 6.83 -9.53
CA GLY A 223 -5.60 7.92 -9.12
C GLY A 223 -4.34 7.44 -8.39
N ALA A 224 -3.33 8.32 -8.31
CA ALA A 224 -2.07 7.98 -7.64
C ALA A 224 -2.17 8.05 -6.12
N TRP A 225 -3.19 8.74 -5.58
CA TRP A 225 -3.33 8.90 -4.14
C TRP A 225 -3.52 7.56 -3.44
N ILE A 226 -4.44 6.72 -3.92
CA ILE A 226 -4.75 5.45 -3.25
C ILE A 226 -3.62 4.43 -3.37
N SER A 227 -2.68 4.61 -4.31
CA SER A 227 -1.61 3.66 -4.56
C SER A 227 -0.41 3.85 -3.62
N ARG A 228 -0.43 4.78 -2.67
CA ARG A 228 0.69 5.03 -1.74
C ARG A 228 0.47 4.39 -0.39
N VAL A 229 1.52 3.84 0.23
CA VAL A 229 1.43 3.29 1.59
C VAL A 229 1.10 4.36 2.65
N TRP A 230 1.62 5.58 2.48
CA TRP A 230 1.38 6.69 3.41
C TRP A 230 -0.08 7.12 3.44
N THR A 231 -0.72 7.27 2.29
CA THR A 231 -2.12 7.75 2.22
C THR A 231 -3.10 6.80 2.90
N TYR A 232 -2.73 5.52 3.07
CA TYR A 232 -3.50 4.58 3.89
C TYR A 232 -3.55 5.06 5.34
N GLN A 233 -2.39 5.35 5.93
CA GLN A 233 -2.28 5.86 7.30
C GLN A 233 -3.09 7.14 7.48
N GLU A 234 -2.94 8.07 6.55
CA GLU A 234 -3.52 9.42 6.62
C GLU A 234 -5.05 9.37 6.69
N ILE A 235 -5.68 8.55 5.85
CA ILE A 235 -7.13 8.38 5.88
C ILE A 235 -7.61 7.49 7.04
N ARG A 236 -6.81 6.49 7.45
CA ARG A 236 -7.21 5.57 8.54
C ARG A 236 -7.28 6.24 9.90
N LEU A 237 -6.44 7.24 10.12
CA LEU A 237 -6.40 7.99 11.38
C LEU A 237 -7.42 9.13 11.42
N ALA A 238 -7.95 9.52 10.25
CA ALA A 238 -8.90 10.60 10.12
C ALA A 238 -10.27 10.21 10.68
N LYS A 239 -10.80 10.97 11.66
CA LYS A 239 -12.20 10.81 12.12
C LYS A 239 -13.21 11.15 11.03
N LYS A 240 -12.82 12.01 10.09
CA LYS A 240 -13.60 12.41 8.92
C LYS A 240 -12.66 12.61 7.75
N ALA A 241 -13.02 12.05 6.59
CA ALA A 241 -12.30 12.27 5.34
C ALA A 241 -13.24 12.87 4.28
N ILE A 242 -12.71 13.82 3.51
CA ILE A 242 -13.44 14.54 2.45
C ILE A 242 -12.63 14.45 1.16
N VAL A 243 -13.29 14.10 0.07
CA VAL A 243 -12.73 14.10 -1.27
C VAL A 243 -13.23 15.33 -2.00
N VAL A 244 -12.33 16.10 -2.59
CA VAL A 244 -12.65 17.32 -3.34
C VAL A 244 -12.58 17.02 -4.83
N THR A 245 -13.62 17.43 -5.54
CA THR A 245 -13.70 17.45 -7.01
C THR A 245 -13.67 18.89 -7.51
N ALA A 246 -13.77 19.12 -8.82
CA ALA A 246 -13.70 20.47 -9.37
C ALA A 246 -14.85 21.37 -8.92
N ASP A 247 -16.01 20.78 -8.59
CA ASP A 247 -17.24 21.51 -8.27
C ASP A 247 -17.96 21.05 -7.00
N GLN A 248 -17.57 19.91 -6.40
CA GLN A 248 -18.27 19.31 -5.26
C GLN A 248 -17.32 18.68 -4.23
N MET A 249 -17.88 18.38 -3.04
CA MET A 249 -17.21 17.63 -1.98
C MET A 249 -18.00 16.37 -1.63
N TYR A 250 -17.28 15.31 -1.31
CA TYR A 250 -17.85 14.03 -0.91
C TYR A 250 -17.23 13.60 0.41
N THR A 251 -18.04 13.23 1.39
CA THR A 251 -17.48 12.56 2.57
C THR A 251 -17.18 11.11 2.23
N TRP A 252 -16.13 10.56 2.83
CA TRP A 252 -15.79 9.15 2.62
C TRP A 252 -16.94 8.21 3.03
N ASP A 253 -17.66 8.56 4.11
CA ASP A 253 -18.80 7.80 4.60
C ASP A 253 -19.95 7.77 3.58
N ASP A 254 -20.21 8.89 2.88
CA ASP A 254 -21.20 8.94 1.80
C ASP A 254 -20.79 8.03 0.64
N ILE A 255 -19.52 8.06 0.23
CA ILE A 255 -18.99 7.19 -0.83
C ILE A 255 -19.21 5.72 -0.49
N VAL A 256 -18.82 5.30 0.72
CA VAL A 256 -18.95 3.91 1.18
C VAL A 256 -20.42 3.51 1.29
N ARG A 257 -21.28 4.37 1.84
CA ARG A 257 -22.72 4.12 1.98
C ARG A 257 -23.40 3.93 0.62
N ASP A 258 -23.13 4.82 -0.32
CA ASP A 258 -23.77 4.80 -1.63
C ASP A 258 -23.32 3.57 -2.44
N LEU A 259 -22.04 3.20 -2.36
CA LEU A 259 -21.52 1.95 -2.95
C LEU A 259 -22.16 0.71 -2.32
N ARG A 260 -22.31 0.68 -0.99
CA ARG A 260 -22.98 -0.43 -0.29
C ARG A 260 -24.43 -0.59 -0.74
N GLN A 261 -25.17 0.52 -0.84
CA GLN A 261 -26.55 0.50 -1.32
C GLN A 261 -26.65 -0.07 -2.74
N LEU A 262 -25.70 0.29 -3.63
CA LEU A 262 -25.65 -0.28 -4.97
C LEU A 262 -25.34 -1.77 -4.96
N VAL A 263 -24.38 -2.22 -4.13
CA VAL A 263 -24.12 -3.66 -3.94
C VAL A 263 -25.39 -4.39 -3.49
N ASP A 264 -26.13 -3.82 -2.54
CA ASP A 264 -27.34 -4.42 -1.95
C ASP A 264 -28.52 -4.48 -2.93
N THR A 265 -28.62 -3.53 -3.86
CA THR A 265 -29.75 -3.39 -4.81
C THR A 265 -29.46 -3.86 -6.23
N ASP A 266 -28.21 -4.25 -6.53
CA ASP A 266 -27.81 -4.68 -7.87
C ASP A 266 -28.58 -5.94 -8.31
N LYS A 267 -29.44 -5.79 -9.31
CA LYS A 267 -30.24 -6.87 -9.89
C LYS A 267 -29.44 -7.76 -10.84
N SER A 268 -28.22 -7.36 -11.22
CA SER A 268 -27.33 -8.14 -12.11
C SER A 268 -26.56 -9.26 -11.39
N ARG A 269 -26.98 -9.65 -10.18
CA ARG A 269 -26.42 -10.77 -9.42
C ARG A 269 -26.66 -12.10 -10.15
N HIS A 270 -25.59 -12.81 -10.51
CA HIS A 270 -25.67 -14.15 -11.13
C HIS A 270 -24.90 -15.20 -10.30
N GLY A 271 -25.62 -16.14 -9.63
CA GLY A 271 -25.20 -17.48 -9.09
C GLY A 271 -23.81 -17.76 -8.44
N GLY A 272 -23.78 -18.19 -7.14
CA GLY A 272 -22.58 -18.56 -6.34
C GLY A 272 -22.10 -17.58 -5.21
N PRO A 273 -21.80 -18.01 -3.97
CA PRO A 273 -21.24 -17.13 -2.94
C PRO A 273 -19.78 -16.72 -3.21
N PRO A 274 -19.43 -15.44 -3.04
CA PRO A 274 -20.34 -14.30 -3.03
C PRO A 274 -20.69 -13.90 -4.48
N ASN A 275 -21.97 -13.70 -4.75
CA ASN A 275 -22.48 -13.30 -6.06
C ASN A 275 -22.22 -11.81 -6.24
N LEU A 276 -21.00 -11.49 -6.65
CA LEU A 276 -20.50 -10.13 -6.55
C LEU A 276 -21.17 -9.25 -7.58
N SER A 277 -22.04 -8.36 -7.10
CA SER A 277 -22.36 -7.11 -7.79
C SER A 277 -21.09 -6.51 -8.37
N LYS A 278 -21.18 -5.92 -9.56
CA LYS A 278 -20.02 -5.23 -10.18
C LYS A 278 -19.43 -4.13 -9.28
N PHE A 279 -20.20 -3.61 -8.33
CA PHE A 279 -19.77 -2.59 -7.36
C PHE A 279 -19.02 -3.16 -6.16
N TYR A 280 -19.02 -4.47 -5.93
CA TYR A 280 -18.53 -5.06 -4.68
C TYR A 280 -17.03 -4.86 -4.47
N SER A 281 -16.20 -5.12 -5.48
CA SER A 281 -14.75 -4.92 -5.37
C SER A 281 -14.44 -3.45 -5.06
N LEU A 282 -15.09 -2.52 -5.78
CA LEU A 282 -14.94 -1.08 -5.53
C LEU A 282 -15.41 -0.68 -4.12
N TYR A 283 -16.54 -1.23 -3.66
CA TYR A 283 -17.02 -1.05 -2.29
C TYR A 283 -15.98 -1.51 -1.26
N LEU A 284 -15.41 -2.71 -1.40
CA LEU A 284 -14.40 -3.22 -0.48
C LEU A 284 -13.15 -2.32 -0.46
N SER A 285 -12.67 -1.89 -1.64
CA SER A 285 -11.51 -1.01 -1.74
C SER A 285 -11.73 0.35 -1.05
N MET A 286 -12.96 0.86 -1.01
CA MET A 286 -13.28 2.08 -0.26
C MET A 286 -13.55 1.82 1.23
N ALA A 287 -14.32 0.78 1.56
CA ALA A 287 -14.72 0.44 2.92
C ALA A 287 -13.52 0.06 3.79
N ILE A 288 -12.51 -0.61 3.23
CA ILE A 288 -11.28 -0.97 3.95
C ILE A 288 -10.46 0.25 4.39
N LEU A 289 -10.76 1.45 3.88
CA LEU A 289 -10.14 2.73 4.24
C LEU A 289 -10.96 3.55 5.26
N GLN A 290 -12.20 3.18 5.55
CA GLN A 290 -13.13 3.95 6.41
C GLN A 290 -12.82 3.84 7.90
N TYR A 291 -12.57 4.96 8.58
CA TYR A 291 -12.18 5.04 10.01
C TYR A 291 -12.81 3.97 10.92
N VAL A 292 -11.97 3.20 11.63
CA VAL A 292 -12.42 2.08 12.50
C VAL A 292 -12.46 2.45 13.99
N GLY A 293 -12.16 3.71 14.34
CA GLY A 293 -12.22 4.17 15.72
C GLY A 293 -11.25 3.43 16.63
N LYS A 294 -11.75 3.04 17.81
CA LYS A 294 -10.98 2.32 18.83
C LYS A 294 -10.79 0.84 18.51
N VAL A 295 -11.46 0.31 17.48
CA VAL A 295 -11.24 -1.06 17.03
C VAL A 295 -9.87 -1.06 16.36
N GLY A 296 -8.88 -1.64 17.05
CA GLY A 296 -7.51 -1.70 16.53
C GLY A 296 -7.46 -2.43 15.19
N LEU A 297 -6.60 -1.96 14.29
CA LEU A 297 -6.36 -2.59 12.99
C LEU A 297 -5.48 -3.84 13.17
N SER A 298 -5.90 -4.94 12.57
CA SER A 298 -5.05 -6.12 12.47
C SER A 298 -4.04 -5.97 11.34
N LEU A 299 -2.89 -6.64 11.41
CA LEU A 299 -1.94 -6.63 10.30
C LEU A 299 -2.52 -7.23 9.00
N THR A 300 -3.54 -8.09 9.12
CA THR A 300 -4.29 -8.62 7.98
C THR A 300 -5.08 -7.52 7.28
N ASP A 301 -5.78 -6.67 8.02
CA ASP A 301 -6.54 -5.56 7.43
C ASP A 301 -5.60 -4.59 6.70
N ILE A 302 -4.46 -4.28 7.33
CA ILE A 302 -3.41 -3.43 6.74
C ILE A 302 -2.87 -4.06 5.45
N SER A 303 -2.60 -5.37 5.47
CA SER A 303 -2.08 -6.09 4.30
C SER A 303 -3.06 -6.06 3.13
N PHE A 304 -4.34 -6.36 3.35
CA PHE A 304 -5.36 -6.29 2.31
C PHE A 304 -5.55 -4.86 1.78
N ALA A 305 -5.55 -3.86 2.66
CA ALA A 305 -5.66 -2.45 2.24
C ALA A 305 -4.43 -1.95 1.47
N SER A 306 -3.29 -2.65 1.61
CA SER A 306 -2.01 -2.29 1.03
C SER A 306 -1.59 -3.18 -0.14
N ALA A 307 -2.44 -4.12 -0.58
CA ALA A 307 -2.09 -5.10 -1.60
C ALA A 307 -1.56 -4.46 -2.90
N THR A 308 -2.15 -3.35 -3.34
CA THR A 308 -1.72 -2.61 -4.55
C THR A 308 -0.88 -1.36 -4.26
N ARG A 309 -0.64 -1.06 -2.97
CA ARG A 309 0.06 0.15 -2.53
C ARG A 309 1.58 0.02 -2.64
N GLN A 310 2.24 1.14 -2.86
CA GLN A 310 3.67 1.24 -3.13
C GLN A 310 4.29 2.42 -2.40
N SER A 311 5.61 2.35 -2.23
CA SER A 311 6.45 3.48 -1.88
C SER A 311 7.68 3.54 -2.77
N THR A 312 8.20 4.75 -2.97
CA THR A 312 9.49 4.99 -3.61
C THR A 312 10.66 4.53 -2.74
N TYR A 313 10.52 4.63 -1.41
CA TYR A 313 11.58 4.29 -0.46
C TYR A 313 11.21 3.03 0.33
N GLU A 314 12.11 2.05 0.37
CA GLU A 314 11.87 0.77 1.03
C GLU A 314 11.56 0.89 2.53
N ILE A 315 12.17 1.86 3.21
CA ILE A 315 11.93 2.15 4.64
C ILE A 315 10.48 2.53 4.94
N ASP A 316 9.78 3.13 3.97
CA ASP A 316 8.40 3.61 4.17
C ASP A 316 7.37 2.48 4.23
N TYR A 317 7.68 1.31 3.68
CA TYR A 317 6.83 0.13 3.85
C TYR A 317 6.68 -0.28 5.32
N ALA A 318 7.67 0.04 6.16
CA ALA A 318 7.57 -0.08 7.59
C ALA A 318 7.05 1.21 8.22
N ARG A 319 7.71 2.34 7.95
CA ARG A 319 7.51 3.63 8.64
C ARG A 319 6.07 4.14 8.60
N SER A 320 5.36 3.95 7.48
CA SER A 320 3.95 4.35 7.32
C SER A 320 2.95 3.53 8.16
N LEU A 321 3.38 2.44 8.81
CA LEU A 321 2.49 1.56 9.55
C LEU A 321 2.50 1.80 11.07
N PHE A 322 3.52 2.51 11.58
CA PHE A 322 3.80 2.63 13.01
C PHE A 322 2.64 3.23 13.79
N ALA A 323 2.09 4.33 13.26
CA ALA A 323 0.89 4.96 13.80
C ALA A 323 -0.30 4.00 13.89
N LEU A 324 -0.49 3.14 12.88
CA LEU A 324 -1.62 2.21 12.79
C LEU A 324 -1.52 1.05 13.77
N VAL A 325 -0.29 0.72 14.20
CA VAL A 325 -0.03 -0.35 15.17
C VAL A 325 0.35 0.16 16.56
N ASN A 326 0.14 1.46 16.82
CA ASN A 326 0.45 2.14 18.08
C ASN A 326 1.91 1.97 18.52
N LEU A 327 2.84 2.09 17.57
CA LEU A 327 4.28 2.13 17.83
C LEU A 327 4.86 3.49 17.47
N PRO A 328 5.80 4.04 18.26
CA PRO A 328 6.64 5.14 17.80
C PRO A 328 7.74 4.59 16.87
N TRP A 329 8.11 5.37 15.87
CA TRP A 329 9.30 5.14 15.05
C TRP A 329 10.56 5.44 15.86
N ASN A 330 11.49 4.49 15.93
CA ASN A 330 12.81 4.68 16.53
C ASN A 330 13.80 5.17 15.45
N PRO A 331 14.51 6.31 15.65
CA PRO A 331 15.50 6.81 14.71
C PRO A 331 16.65 5.84 14.41
N GLU A 332 16.94 4.90 15.31
CA GLU A 332 17.96 3.85 15.11
C GLU A 332 17.56 2.82 14.05
N TRP A 333 16.28 2.73 13.69
CA TRP A 333 15.82 1.84 12.62
C TRP A 333 16.12 2.45 11.25
N THR A 334 17.34 2.25 10.78
CA THR A 334 17.80 2.76 9.48
C THR A 334 17.31 1.93 8.28
N THR A 335 16.62 0.81 8.51
CA THR A 335 16.10 -0.08 7.46
C THR A 335 14.65 -0.48 7.71
N SER A 336 13.96 -0.82 6.62
CA SER A 336 12.60 -1.39 6.68
C SER A 336 12.53 -2.67 7.52
N ALA A 337 13.57 -3.50 7.46
CA ALA A 337 13.61 -4.79 8.15
C ALA A 337 13.53 -4.64 9.68
N SER A 338 14.27 -3.70 10.26
CA SER A 338 14.23 -3.41 11.70
C SER A 338 12.86 -2.88 12.14
N GLY A 339 12.26 -1.99 11.33
CA GLY A 339 10.92 -1.48 11.59
C GLY A 339 9.85 -2.58 11.52
N MET A 340 9.89 -3.42 10.48
CA MET A 340 8.95 -4.55 10.34
C MET A 340 9.12 -5.59 11.44
N GLN A 341 10.35 -5.87 11.87
CA GLN A 341 10.61 -6.72 13.04
C GLN A 341 9.89 -6.17 14.28
N ALA A 342 10.01 -4.88 14.57
CA ALA A 342 9.33 -4.26 15.70
C ALA A 342 7.80 -4.36 15.57
N ILE A 343 7.24 -4.14 14.37
CA ILE A 343 5.81 -4.30 14.09
C ILE A 343 5.35 -5.73 14.41
N TYR A 344 6.05 -6.75 13.90
CA TYR A 344 5.67 -8.15 14.14
C TYR A 344 5.82 -8.56 15.61
N GLN A 345 6.86 -8.08 16.30
CA GLN A 345 7.04 -8.34 17.72
C GLN A 345 5.95 -7.69 18.58
N ASN A 346 5.45 -6.51 18.18
CA ASN A 346 4.34 -5.82 18.84
C ASN A 346 2.97 -6.47 18.53
N ARG A 347 2.84 -7.13 17.38
CA ARG A 347 1.59 -7.72 16.88
C ARG A 347 1.73 -9.21 16.55
N ARG A 348 2.30 -9.99 17.48
CA ARG A 348 2.67 -11.41 17.24
C ARG A 348 1.51 -12.27 16.74
N GLN A 349 0.33 -12.13 17.33
CA GLN A 349 -0.85 -12.90 16.94
C GLN A 349 -1.35 -12.56 15.54
N ASP A 350 -1.27 -11.30 15.12
CA ASP A 350 -1.63 -10.91 13.75
C ASP A 350 -0.56 -11.35 12.77
N ALA A 351 0.71 -11.17 13.15
CA ALA A 351 1.86 -11.53 12.32
C ALA A 351 1.87 -13.02 11.97
N SER A 352 1.53 -13.90 12.92
CA SER A 352 1.45 -15.34 12.67
C SER A 352 0.44 -15.72 11.58
N ARG A 353 -0.59 -14.90 11.38
CA ARG A 353 -1.64 -15.13 10.37
C ARG A 353 -1.19 -14.85 8.94
N LEU A 354 -0.12 -14.07 8.79
CA LEU A 354 0.43 -13.65 7.50
C LEU A 354 1.47 -14.63 6.94
N VAL A 355 1.86 -15.65 7.70
CA VAL A 355 3.01 -16.50 7.37
C VAL A 355 2.91 -17.11 5.96
N ALA A 356 1.72 -17.56 5.54
CA ALA A 356 1.53 -18.18 4.24
C ALA A 356 1.31 -17.18 3.10
N MET A 357 1.07 -15.89 3.39
CA MET A 357 0.84 -14.91 2.33
C MET A 357 2.10 -14.77 1.46
N TYR A 358 1.89 -14.71 0.15
CA TYR A 358 2.95 -14.62 -0.86
C TYR A 358 2.99 -13.22 -1.46
N GLY A 359 4.06 -12.91 -2.19
CA GLY A 359 4.18 -11.68 -2.99
C GLY A 359 5.32 -10.77 -2.56
N ALA A 360 5.62 -10.71 -1.25
CA ALA A 360 6.80 -10.05 -0.72
C ALA A 360 7.82 -11.07 -0.19
N LYS A 361 9.10 -10.80 -0.46
CA LYS A 361 10.23 -11.58 0.10
C LYS A 361 10.18 -11.67 1.62
N ARG A 362 10.92 -12.61 2.21
CA ARG A 362 11.01 -12.77 3.66
C ARG A 362 11.91 -11.76 4.36
N LEU A 363 11.68 -11.56 5.66
CA LEU A 363 12.59 -10.77 6.49
C LEU A 363 13.95 -11.46 6.61
N LYS A 364 15.02 -10.67 6.55
CA LYS A 364 16.39 -11.12 6.83
C LYS A 364 16.74 -11.14 8.32
N VAL A 365 15.85 -10.59 9.14
CA VAL A 365 15.97 -10.53 10.60
C VAL A 365 14.81 -11.31 11.22
N SER A 366 14.97 -11.73 12.47
CA SER A 366 13.91 -12.46 13.15
C SER A 366 12.65 -11.61 13.34
N PRO A 367 11.44 -12.09 13.02
CA PRO A 367 11.11 -13.44 12.51
C PRO A 367 11.32 -13.61 10.99
N ARG A 368 12.27 -14.47 10.58
CA ARG A 368 12.62 -14.73 9.17
C ARG A 368 11.50 -15.40 8.37
N TRP A 369 10.54 -16.05 9.02
CA TRP A 369 9.36 -16.60 8.35
C TRP A 369 8.36 -15.53 7.91
N ALA A 370 8.43 -14.32 8.48
CA ALA A 370 7.46 -13.27 8.19
C ALA A 370 7.80 -12.53 6.87
N PRO A 371 6.79 -11.99 6.17
CA PRO A 371 7.03 -11.15 5.01
C PRO A 371 7.84 -9.89 5.34
N SER A 372 8.63 -9.40 4.40
CA SER A 372 9.45 -8.19 4.56
C SER A 372 8.65 -6.88 4.51
N ARG A 373 7.41 -6.93 4.03
CA ARG A 373 6.44 -5.83 3.99
C ARG A 373 5.02 -6.39 3.89
N LEU A 374 4.03 -5.57 4.24
CA LEU A 374 2.61 -5.93 4.13
C LEU A 374 2.00 -5.60 2.78
N ALA A 375 2.60 -4.64 2.06
CA ALA A 375 2.18 -4.24 0.73
C ALA A 375 2.61 -5.27 -0.31
N GLY A 376 1.76 -5.51 -1.32
CA GLY A 376 2.00 -6.53 -2.34
C GLY A 376 1.76 -7.97 -1.86
N LEU A 377 1.21 -8.16 -0.67
CA LEU A 377 0.85 -9.49 -0.18
C LEU A 377 -0.48 -9.95 -0.73
N GLU A 378 -0.53 -11.22 -1.10
CA GLU A 378 -1.70 -11.89 -1.65
C GLU A 378 -1.94 -13.23 -0.94
N GLY A 379 -3.19 -13.66 -0.94
CA GLY A 379 -3.61 -14.97 -0.46
C GLY A 379 -4.48 -14.95 0.78
N THR A 380 -4.57 -16.09 1.46
CA THR A 380 -5.42 -16.32 2.63
C THR A 380 -4.62 -16.28 3.92
N VAL A 381 -5.29 -15.90 5.00
CA VAL A 381 -4.72 -15.86 6.34
C VAL A 381 -5.09 -17.11 7.13
N HIS A 382 -4.22 -17.53 8.05
CA HIS A 382 -4.43 -18.72 8.88
C HIS A 382 -4.39 -18.39 10.38
N GLY A 383 -5.39 -18.83 11.13
CA GLY A 383 -5.57 -18.42 12.53
C GLY A 383 -4.99 -19.35 13.61
N ASP A 384 -4.41 -20.49 13.24
CA ASP A 384 -4.05 -21.56 14.18
C ASP A 384 -2.54 -21.74 14.38
N MET A 385 -1.77 -20.68 14.13
CA MET A 385 -0.32 -20.64 14.33
C MET A 385 0.04 -20.13 15.72
N ILE A 386 0.95 -20.82 16.40
CA ILE A 386 1.39 -20.49 17.77
C ILE A 386 2.78 -19.85 17.70
N TRP A 387 2.89 -18.63 18.18
CA TRP A 387 4.18 -17.94 18.32
C TRP A 387 4.92 -18.45 19.56
N GLU A 388 6.06 -19.09 19.36
CA GLU A 388 6.94 -19.63 20.39
C GLU A 388 8.22 -18.79 20.53
N ALA A 389 9.00 -19.06 21.57
CA ALA A 389 10.29 -18.38 21.79
C ALA A 389 11.28 -18.63 20.64
N GLU A 390 11.21 -19.80 20.01
CA GLU A 390 12.17 -20.25 19.00
C GLU A 390 11.67 -20.13 17.55
N GLY A 391 10.38 -19.89 17.35
CA GLY A 391 9.79 -19.81 16.03
C GLY A 391 8.26 -19.70 16.05
N LEU A 392 7.65 -20.04 14.92
CA LEU A 392 6.21 -20.15 14.75
C LEU A 392 5.81 -21.60 14.50
N ARG A 393 4.98 -22.18 15.37
CA ARG A 393 4.52 -23.57 15.25
C ARG A 393 3.16 -23.64 14.59
N GLY A 394 3.00 -24.61 13.68
CA GLY A 394 1.73 -24.90 13.04
C GLY A 394 1.62 -26.32 12.53
N GLN A 395 0.40 -26.71 12.12
CA GLN A 395 0.15 -28.01 11.49
C GLN A 395 0.23 -27.91 9.98
N TRP A 396 1.10 -28.68 9.34
CA TRP A 396 1.39 -28.59 7.91
C TRP A 396 1.47 -29.98 7.26
N HIS A 397 0.95 -30.09 6.04
CA HIS A 397 1.34 -31.13 5.11
C HIS A 397 2.72 -30.82 4.56
N LYS A 398 3.59 -31.82 4.46
CA LYS A 398 4.98 -31.65 4.06
C LYS A 398 5.34 -32.64 2.96
N GLU A 399 5.83 -32.13 1.83
CA GLU A 399 6.35 -32.93 0.72
C GLU A 399 7.78 -32.51 0.38
N ARG A 400 8.65 -33.48 0.14
CA ARG A 400 10.05 -33.20 -0.26
C ARG A 400 10.09 -32.70 -1.69
N ILE A 401 10.89 -31.67 -1.96
CA ILE A 401 11.15 -31.17 -3.31
C ILE A 401 12.38 -31.89 -3.85
N ILE A 402 12.22 -32.59 -4.98
CA ILE A 402 13.28 -33.40 -5.59
C ILE A 402 13.93 -32.67 -6.76
N LYS A 403 13.12 -31.92 -7.51
CA LYS A 403 13.55 -31.23 -8.71
C LYS A 403 12.76 -29.95 -8.89
N CYS A 404 13.44 -28.93 -9.37
CA CYS A 404 12.85 -27.67 -9.79
C CYS A 404 13.15 -27.45 -11.28
N THR A 405 12.21 -26.88 -12.02
CA THR A 405 12.39 -26.53 -13.43
C THR A 405 11.71 -25.20 -13.72
N ASP A 406 12.43 -24.29 -14.37
CA ASP A 406 11.88 -22.99 -14.74
C ASP A 406 10.85 -23.13 -15.85
N LEU A 407 9.69 -22.52 -15.65
CA LEU A 407 8.69 -22.36 -16.68
C LEU A 407 8.87 -20.95 -17.22
N GLY A 408 9.33 -20.82 -18.47
CA GLY A 408 9.53 -19.54 -19.13
C GLY A 408 8.22 -18.76 -19.27
N VAL A 409 7.79 -18.11 -18.21
CA VAL A 409 6.68 -17.17 -18.16
C VAL A 409 7.31 -15.77 -18.19
N GLY A 410 6.65 -14.82 -18.87
CA GLY A 410 7.24 -13.51 -19.20
C GLY A 410 7.86 -12.76 -18.01
N ARG A 411 8.60 -11.68 -18.32
CA ARG A 411 9.55 -10.94 -17.45
C ARG A 411 9.12 -10.56 -16.01
N ALA A 412 7.85 -10.70 -15.62
CA ALA A 412 7.32 -10.20 -14.34
C ALA A 412 6.98 -11.28 -13.29
N GLN A 413 6.88 -12.57 -13.66
CA GLN A 413 6.57 -13.64 -12.69
C GLN A 413 7.45 -14.86 -12.95
N GLN A 414 8.19 -15.28 -11.92
CA GLN A 414 8.98 -16.52 -11.96
C GLN A 414 8.07 -17.69 -11.64
N ALA A 415 7.59 -18.38 -12.68
CA ALA A 415 6.88 -19.63 -12.50
C ALA A 415 7.88 -20.79 -12.50
N LYS A 416 7.77 -21.68 -11.53
CA LYS A 416 8.60 -22.90 -11.44
C LYS A 416 7.73 -24.13 -11.32
N ARG A 417 8.17 -25.24 -11.90
CA ARG A 417 7.60 -26.57 -11.69
C ARG A 417 8.44 -27.32 -10.67
N LEU A 418 7.80 -27.78 -9.59
CA LEU A 418 8.41 -28.56 -8.53
C LEU A 418 7.95 -30.00 -8.65
N SER A 419 8.90 -30.95 -8.70
CA SER A 419 8.63 -32.38 -8.56
C SER A 419 8.75 -32.78 -7.09
N LEU A 420 7.74 -33.48 -6.56
CA LEU A 420 7.57 -33.71 -5.14
C LEU A 420 7.58 -35.20 -4.76
N GLY A 421 7.96 -35.52 -3.53
CA GLY A 421 7.88 -36.87 -2.95
C GLY A 421 9.09 -37.74 -3.26
N SER A 422 8.88 -38.90 -3.88
CA SER A 422 9.94 -39.79 -4.41
C SER A 422 10.08 -39.65 -5.92
N HIS A 423 11.21 -40.05 -6.51
CA HIS A 423 11.45 -39.93 -7.96
C HIS A 423 10.36 -40.57 -8.84
N ASN A 424 9.60 -41.52 -8.29
CA ASN A 424 8.56 -42.28 -9.00
C ASN A 424 7.12 -41.87 -8.60
N SER A 425 6.94 -40.82 -7.78
CA SER A 425 5.61 -40.41 -7.30
C SER A 425 4.70 -39.88 -8.41
N GLY A 426 5.28 -39.30 -9.46
CA GLY A 426 4.55 -38.54 -10.48
C GLY A 426 3.92 -37.25 -9.96
N LEU A 427 4.12 -36.90 -8.68
CA LEU A 427 3.57 -35.72 -8.03
C LEU A 427 4.39 -34.49 -8.44
N TRP A 428 3.73 -33.50 -9.01
CA TRP A 428 4.34 -32.21 -9.29
C TRP A 428 3.35 -31.07 -9.09
N CYS A 429 3.90 -29.88 -8.84
CA CYS A 429 3.13 -28.64 -8.81
C CYS A 429 3.82 -27.53 -9.58
N GLU A 430 3.04 -26.56 -10.03
CA GLU A 430 3.52 -25.28 -10.54
C GLU A 430 3.30 -24.22 -9.48
N VAL A 431 4.33 -23.41 -9.25
CA VAL A 431 4.34 -22.40 -8.21
C VAL A 431 4.75 -21.04 -8.78
N LEU A 432 4.19 -19.97 -8.22
CA LEU A 432 4.55 -18.59 -8.54
C LEU A 432 5.43 -18.01 -7.43
N ILE A 433 6.61 -17.55 -7.80
CA ILE A 433 7.56 -16.93 -6.88
C ILE A 433 7.44 -15.40 -7.01
N GLY A 434 7.51 -14.70 -5.88
CA GLY A 434 7.47 -13.25 -5.81
C GLY A 434 8.53 -12.62 -6.71
N ALA A 435 8.17 -11.53 -7.39
CA ALA A 435 9.07 -10.84 -8.31
C ALA A 435 10.24 -10.12 -7.59
N ASP A 436 10.12 -9.93 -6.27
CA ASP A 436 11.10 -9.27 -5.42
C ASP A 436 12.02 -10.25 -4.66
N GLU A 437 11.91 -11.55 -4.93
CA GLU A 437 12.80 -12.55 -4.34
C GLU A 437 14.24 -12.36 -4.81
N GLU A 438 15.18 -12.51 -3.88
CA GLU A 438 16.59 -12.24 -4.11
C GLU A 438 17.30 -13.46 -4.73
N ALA A 439 18.30 -13.20 -5.59
CA ALA A 439 19.07 -14.25 -6.24
C ALA A 439 19.70 -15.21 -5.22
N ASP A 440 20.24 -14.69 -4.11
CA ASP A 440 20.85 -15.51 -3.05
C ASP A 440 19.85 -16.48 -2.41
N THR A 441 18.58 -16.07 -2.25
CA THR A 441 17.50 -16.95 -1.74
C THR A 441 17.19 -18.06 -2.73
N ILE A 442 17.11 -17.74 -4.02
CA ILE A 442 16.87 -18.72 -5.09
C ILE A 442 18.03 -19.71 -5.21
N ASP A 443 19.27 -19.24 -5.10
CA ASP A 443 20.46 -20.09 -5.09
C ASP A 443 20.52 -20.97 -3.84
N GLY A 444 20.17 -20.41 -2.68
CA GLY A 444 19.95 -21.15 -1.43
C GLY A 444 18.95 -22.30 -1.61
N PHE A 445 17.82 -22.01 -2.26
CA PHE A 445 16.80 -23.01 -2.58
C PHE A 445 17.31 -24.13 -3.50
N HIS A 446 18.03 -23.81 -4.57
CA HIS A 446 18.60 -24.82 -5.45
C HIS A 446 19.64 -25.71 -4.74
N ARG A 447 20.45 -25.12 -3.86
CA ARG A 447 21.35 -25.89 -2.98
C ARG A 447 20.58 -26.81 -2.03
N ALA A 448 19.53 -26.30 -1.39
CA ALA A 448 18.69 -27.10 -0.49
C ALA A 448 18.01 -28.29 -1.20
N ILE A 449 17.60 -28.14 -2.47
CA ILE A 449 17.11 -29.27 -3.28
C ILE A 449 18.21 -30.29 -3.51
N SER A 450 19.38 -29.84 -3.93
CA SER A 450 20.53 -30.71 -4.24
C SER A 450 20.99 -31.52 -3.02
N ASP A 451 20.89 -30.91 -1.83
CA ASP A 451 21.19 -31.54 -0.54
C ASP A 451 20.07 -32.46 -0.02
N GLY A 452 18.91 -32.50 -0.68
CA GLY A 452 17.71 -33.22 -0.22
C GLY A 452 17.06 -32.62 1.03
N ARG A 453 17.30 -31.33 1.31
CA ARG A 453 16.82 -30.58 2.48
C ARG A 453 15.62 -29.68 2.20
N ALA A 454 15.23 -29.50 0.94
CA ALA A 454 14.11 -28.65 0.55
C ALA A 454 12.75 -29.36 0.63
N PHE A 455 11.76 -28.67 1.17
CA PHE A 455 10.39 -29.15 1.29
C PHE A 455 9.38 -28.07 0.90
N LEU A 456 8.24 -28.51 0.39
CA LEU A 456 7.05 -27.71 0.23
C LEU A 456 6.10 -28.04 1.37
N ILE A 457 5.69 -27.02 2.13
CA ILE A 457 4.71 -27.20 3.21
C ILE A 457 3.43 -26.40 2.95
N CYS A 458 2.30 -27.03 3.24
CA CYS A 458 0.96 -26.53 2.89
C CYS A 458 -0.02 -26.80 4.03
N ARG A 459 -1.07 -25.99 4.12
CA ARG A 459 -2.12 -26.16 5.13
C ARG A 459 -3.13 -27.26 4.80
N HIS A 460 -3.30 -27.49 3.52
CA HIS A 460 -4.12 -28.56 2.96
C HIS A 460 -3.20 -29.55 2.23
N GLN A 461 -3.72 -30.74 1.94
CA GLN A 461 -3.01 -31.71 1.13
C GLN A 461 -2.75 -31.11 -0.25
N ILE A 462 -1.53 -31.21 -0.77
CA ILE A 462 -1.10 -30.50 -1.99
C ILE A 462 -1.98 -30.86 -3.19
N ALA A 463 -2.41 -32.12 -3.28
CA ALA A 463 -3.30 -32.63 -4.32
C ALA A 463 -4.69 -31.95 -4.34
N ASP A 464 -5.14 -31.43 -3.20
CA ASP A 464 -6.42 -30.74 -3.05
C ASP A 464 -6.29 -29.22 -3.25
N GLY A 465 -5.05 -28.72 -3.43
CA GLY A 465 -4.73 -27.30 -3.44
C GLY A 465 -5.13 -26.55 -4.72
N VAL A 466 -5.58 -27.23 -5.77
CA VAL A 466 -5.98 -26.61 -7.05
C VAL A 466 -7.48 -26.81 -7.24
N GLY A 467 -8.25 -25.88 -6.68
CA GLY A 467 -9.70 -25.99 -6.68
C GLY A 467 -10.46 -24.98 -5.82
N PHE A 468 -9.78 -24.12 -5.06
CA PHE A 468 -10.48 -22.99 -4.44
C PHE A 468 -11.03 -22.09 -5.55
N GLU A 469 -12.35 -21.92 -5.54
CA GLU A 469 -13.07 -21.05 -6.47
C GLU A 469 -12.37 -19.68 -6.53
N ARG A 470 -12.16 -19.18 -7.76
CA ARG A 470 -11.73 -17.80 -8.08
C ARG A 470 -10.27 -17.44 -7.78
N GLY A 471 -9.33 -17.94 -8.58
CA GLY A 471 -8.05 -17.23 -8.79
C GLY A 471 -7.13 -17.10 -7.56
N THR A 472 -7.50 -17.64 -6.40
CA THR A 472 -6.64 -17.71 -5.22
C THR A 472 -5.85 -19.00 -5.29
N ALA A 473 -4.69 -18.94 -5.93
CA ALA A 473 -3.68 -20.00 -5.85
C ALA A 473 -3.45 -20.37 -4.37
N SER A 474 -3.58 -21.66 -4.00
CA SER A 474 -3.34 -22.12 -2.63
C SER A 474 -1.94 -21.70 -2.18
N GLN A 475 -1.82 -21.07 -1.02
CA GLN A 475 -0.54 -20.56 -0.57
C GLN A 475 0.27 -21.62 0.18
N THR A 476 1.56 -21.62 -0.08
CA THR A 476 2.50 -22.65 0.38
C THR A 476 3.82 -22.01 0.76
N LEU A 477 4.60 -22.73 1.57
CA LEU A 477 5.94 -22.29 1.95
C LEU A 477 6.96 -23.26 1.38
N VAL A 478 8.01 -22.69 0.80
CA VAL A 478 9.23 -23.42 0.49
C VAL A 478 10.16 -23.25 1.68
N VAL A 479 10.58 -24.38 2.26
CA VAL A 479 11.36 -24.42 3.49
C VAL A 479 12.56 -25.35 3.35
N GLU A 480 13.58 -25.14 4.18
CA GLU A 480 14.69 -26.07 4.33
C GLU A 480 14.82 -26.60 5.75
N THR A 481 15.20 -27.86 5.91
CA THR A 481 15.54 -28.42 7.22
C THR A 481 16.91 -27.94 7.68
N ILE A 482 17.00 -27.51 8.95
CA ILE A 482 18.22 -26.96 9.54
C ILE A 482 19.20 -28.06 9.95
N ARG A 483 18.68 -29.23 10.37
CA ARG A 483 19.46 -30.41 10.75
C ARG A 483 18.88 -31.67 10.13
N LYS A 484 19.73 -32.55 9.58
CA LYS A 484 19.32 -33.83 8.96
C LYS A 484 18.48 -34.77 9.88
N LYS A 485 18.45 -34.53 11.18
CA LYS A 485 17.73 -35.36 12.17
C LYS A 485 16.46 -34.70 12.75
N MET A 486 16.23 -33.41 12.53
CA MET A 486 15.07 -32.69 13.06
C MET A 486 14.18 -32.26 11.90
N ASP A 487 13.37 -33.20 11.40
CA ASP A 487 12.50 -32.96 10.25
C ASP A 487 11.41 -31.91 10.54
N ASP A 488 11.09 -31.67 11.81
CA ASP A 488 10.00 -30.78 12.20
C ASP A 488 10.44 -29.34 12.51
N GLU A 489 11.73 -29.02 12.35
CA GLU A 489 12.27 -27.66 12.46
C GLU A 489 12.85 -27.18 11.13
N VAL A 490 12.33 -26.05 10.64
CA VAL A 490 12.66 -25.58 9.30
C VAL A 490 12.91 -24.07 9.27
N ASP A 491 13.78 -23.66 8.35
CA ASP A 491 13.93 -22.27 7.94
C ASP A 491 13.03 -22.02 6.71
N VAL A 492 12.29 -20.92 6.73
CA VAL A 492 11.45 -20.52 5.58
C VAL A 492 12.31 -19.80 4.57
N LEU A 493 12.36 -20.32 3.34
CA LEU A 493 13.06 -19.67 2.24
C LEU A 493 12.17 -18.58 1.63
N PHE A 494 10.95 -18.94 1.21
CA PHE A 494 9.97 -18.00 0.65
C PHE A 494 8.54 -18.56 0.69
N ALA A 495 7.53 -17.67 0.55
CA ALA A 495 6.16 -18.08 0.25
C ALA A 495 5.95 -18.17 -1.25
N THR A 496 5.06 -19.06 -1.67
CA THR A 496 4.72 -19.25 -3.07
C THR A 496 3.26 -19.67 -3.25
N ALA A 497 2.70 -19.35 -4.41
CA ALA A 497 1.31 -19.64 -4.73
C ALA A 497 1.20 -20.82 -5.72
N LEU A 498 0.38 -21.82 -5.39
CA LEU A 498 0.13 -22.99 -6.23
C LEU A 498 -0.77 -22.65 -7.43
N ARG A 499 -0.23 -22.82 -8.63
CA ARG A 499 -0.94 -22.59 -9.89
C ARG A 499 -1.58 -23.86 -10.45
N ALA A 500 -0.88 -24.99 -10.34
CA ALA A 500 -1.33 -26.28 -10.86
C ALA A 500 -0.70 -27.41 -10.05
N VAL A 501 -1.37 -28.55 -9.97
CA VAL A 501 -0.92 -29.74 -9.26
C VAL A 501 -1.37 -30.97 -10.06
N ASN A 502 -0.52 -31.99 -10.10
CA ASN A 502 -0.84 -33.28 -10.68
C ASN A 502 -0.28 -34.40 -9.80
N GLY A 503 -1.07 -35.47 -9.65
CA GLY A 503 -0.73 -36.62 -8.83
C GLY A 503 -1.31 -36.54 -7.41
N ALA A 504 -1.25 -37.66 -6.69
CA ALA A 504 -1.73 -37.75 -5.31
C ALA A 504 -0.57 -37.55 -4.34
N SER A 505 -0.76 -36.66 -3.37
CA SER A 505 0.14 -36.54 -2.21
C SER A 505 -0.23 -37.60 -1.18
N LYS A 506 0.76 -38.18 -0.50
CA LYS A 506 0.56 -39.04 0.68
C LYS A 506 1.04 -38.38 1.96
N SER A 507 1.25 -37.06 1.93
CA SER A 507 1.79 -36.31 3.06
C SER A 507 0.83 -36.34 4.25
N GLU A 508 1.36 -36.77 5.38
CA GLU A 508 0.68 -36.63 6.67
C GLU A 508 0.82 -35.20 7.17
N ARG A 509 -0.21 -34.73 7.87
CA ARG A 509 -0.19 -33.44 8.56
C ARG A 509 0.64 -33.58 9.83
N ARG A 510 1.65 -32.72 9.99
CA ARG A 510 2.58 -32.74 11.12
C ARG A 510 2.75 -31.36 11.75
N SER A 511 3.14 -31.35 13.01
CA SER A 511 3.52 -30.14 13.73
C SER A 511 4.92 -29.72 13.28
N VAL A 512 5.04 -28.54 12.66
CA VAL A 512 6.32 -27.99 12.18
C VAL A 512 6.57 -26.66 12.86
N LEU A 513 7.80 -26.46 13.34
CA LEU A 513 8.32 -25.20 13.85
C LEU A 513 9.08 -24.46 12.73
N LEU A 514 8.56 -23.30 12.36
CA LEU A 514 9.21 -22.35 11.47
C LEU A 514 10.13 -21.48 12.31
N ARG A 515 11.44 -21.64 12.19
CA ARG A 515 12.39 -20.92 13.05
C ARG A 515 12.38 -19.42 12.77
N HIS A 516 12.64 -18.68 13.84
CA HIS A 516 12.80 -17.23 13.83
C HIS A 516 13.92 -16.74 12.92
#